data_AF-A0AAD7AX26-F1
#
_entry.id   AF-A0AAD7AX26-F1
#
_cell.length_a   1.000
_cell.length_b   1.000
_cell.length_c   1.000
_cell.angle_alpha   90.00
_cell.angle_beta   90.00
_cell.angle_gamma   90.00
#
_symmetry.space_group_name_H-M   'P 1'
#
loop_
_entity.id
_entity.type
_entity.pdbx_description
1 polymer ?
#
loop_
_entity_poly.entity_id
_entity_poly.type
_entity_poly.pdbx_seq_one_letter_code
_entity_poly.pdbx_strand_id
1 'polypeptide(L)'
;MSFEELSPLAAQLLQFCAVLHHRNIPQSIFANATQWILNNEGNETESMGEARKFLQNFVSGSGSWSKQYFRNIVAEIEEYSLIESQEASGTLDMHPLVHLWCSSTLPDEVTTRACMANVVGMAIDVGPDAYLERIRMIAHVNMLVPDFTVVNSQFWGQYAWMYYDGGKFEQAKGLRELHLQRQRDLLGKWPTLQPHMGNWVGTER
;
A
#
# COMPACT_ATOMS: atom_id res chain seq x y z
N MET A 1 15.74 -0.56 -23.41
CA MET A 1 15.20 -1.84 -22.88
C MET A 1 13.69 -1.71 -22.78
N SER A 2 12.89 -2.79 -22.80
CA SER A 2 11.42 -2.71 -22.81
C SER A 2 10.78 -1.85 -21.70
N PHE A 3 11.48 -1.62 -20.58
CA PHE A 3 11.04 -0.72 -19.50
C PHE A 3 11.07 0.76 -19.86
N GLU A 4 11.95 1.19 -20.77
CA GLU A 4 12.03 2.59 -21.23
C GLU A 4 10.88 2.95 -22.19
N GLU A 5 10.18 1.94 -22.70
CA GLU A 5 9.03 2.08 -23.60
C GLU A 5 7.69 2.11 -22.82
N LEU A 6 7.71 1.82 -21.51
CA LEU A 6 6.52 1.90 -20.67
C LEU A 6 6.15 3.36 -20.37
N SER A 7 4.86 3.62 -20.31
CA SER A 7 4.32 4.85 -19.74
C SER A 7 4.78 5.01 -18.29
N PRO A 8 4.91 6.26 -17.78
CA PRO A 8 5.36 6.48 -16.40
C PRO A 8 4.52 5.74 -15.35
N LEU A 9 3.21 5.61 -15.57
CA LEU A 9 2.31 4.92 -14.66
C LEU A 9 2.49 3.40 -14.71
N ALA A 10 2.68 2.82 -15.89
CA ALA A 10 2.98 1.40 -16.06
C ALA A 10 4.35 1.04 -15.45
N ALA A 11 5.36 1.87 -15.68
CA ALA A 11 6.66 1.74 -15.04
C ALA A 11 6.56 1.79 -13.51
N GLN A 12 5.78 2.73 -12.96
CA GLN A 12 5.57 2.84 -11.51
C GLN A 12 4.83 1.62 -10.92
N LEU A 13 3.79 1.11 -11.60
CA LEU A 13 3.11 -0.12 -11.19
C LEU A 13 4.08 -1.32 -11.19
N LEU A 14 4.91 -1.45 -12.23
CA LEU A 14 5.91 -2.51 -12.30
C LEU A 14 6.95 -2.41 -11.18
N GLN A 15 7.41 -1.19 -10.85
CA GLN A 15 8.33 -0.95 -9.73
C GLN A 15 7.70 -1.34 -8.38
N PHE A 16 6.40 -1.07 -8.19
CA PHE A 16 5.66 -1.53 -7.01
C PHE A 16 5.57 -3.04 -6.94
N CYS A 17 5.28 -3.72 -8.06
CA CYS A 17 5.31 -5.17 -8.10
C CYS A 17 6.72 -5.75 -7.80
N ALA A 18 7.78 -5.06 -8.19
CA ALA A 18 9.17 -5.48 -7.94
C ALA A 18 9.56 -5.45 -6.45
N VAL A 19 8.98 -4.58 -5.62
CA VAL A 19 9.24 -4.57 -4.17
C VAL A 19 8.38 -5.56 -3.38
N LEU A 20 7.43 -6.23 -4.06
CA LEU A 20 6.60 -7.30 -3.51
C LEU A 20 7.16 -8.67 -3.90
N HIS A 21 6.62 -9.73 -3.29
CA HIS A 21 6.89 -11.09 -3.76
C HIS A 21 6.41 -11.28 -5.20
N HIS A 22 7.25 -11.85 -6.06
CA HIS A 22 7.08 -11.95 -7.52
C HIS A 22 5.90 -12.82 -8.00
N ARG A 23 5.14 -13.47 -7.13
CA ARG A 23 3.97 -14.28 -7.49
C ARG A 23 2.78 -13.99 -6.61
N ASN A 24 1.60 -14.17 -7.19
CA ASN A 24 0.28 -14.03 -6.59
C ASN A 24 0.04 -12.63 -6.04
N ILE A 25 0.59 -11.58 -6.65
CA ILE A 25 0.41 -10.19 -6.21
C ILE A 25 -1.07 -9.82 -6.38
N PRO A 26 -1.85 -9.62 -5.30
CA PRO A 26 -3.29 -9.38 -5.42
C PRO A 26 -3.56 -7.99 -6.02
N GLN A 27 -4.32 -7.95 -7.12
CA GLN A 27 -4.75 -6.68 -7.71
C GLN A 27 -5.69 -5.91 -6.76
N SER A 28 -6.36 -6.62 -5.85
CA SER A 28 -7.21 -6.07 -4.80
C SER A 28 -6.48 -5.12 -3.87
N ILE A 29 -5.15 -5.22 -3.72
CA ILE A 29 -4.36 -4.25 -2.94
C ILE A 29 -4.65 -2.82 -3.42
N PHE A 30 -4.56 -2.59 -4.73
CA PHE A 30 -4.71 -1.25 -5.29
C PHE A 30 -6.17 -0.78 -5.21
N ALA A 31 -7.13 -1.67 -5.49
CA ALA A 31 -8.54 -1.34 -5.38
C ALA A 31 -8.95 -0.97 -3.95
N ASN A 32 -8.51 -1.76 -2.96
CA ASN A 32 -8.81 -1.52 -1.54
C ASN A 32 -8.11 -0.24 -1.04
N ALA A 33 -6.86 -0.02 -1.42
CA ALA A 33 -6.14 1.20 -1.08
C ALA A 33 -6.80 2.44 -1.69
N THR A 34 -7.26 2.36 -2.94
CA THR A 34 -8.03 3.45 -3.56
C THR A 34 -9.35 3.69 -2.82
N GLN A 35 -10.08 2.63 -2.44
CA GLN A 35 -11.29 2.81 -1.64
C GLN A 35 -11.01 3.47 -0.28
N TRP A 36 -9.89 3.11 0.34
CA TRP A 36 -9.46 3.73 1.60
C TRP A 36 -9.22 5.23 1.44
N ILE A 37 -8.50 5.69 0.41
CA ILE A 37 -8.26 7.13 0.20
C ILE A 37 -9.56 7.90 -0.10
N LEU A 38 -10.51 7.27 -0.80
CA LEU A 38 -11.81 7.88 -1.09
C LEU A 38 -12.65 8.04 0.18
N ASN A 39 -12.57 7.08 1.09
CA ASN A 39 -13.31 7.10 2.35
C ASN A 39 -12.66 7.98 3.44
N ASN A 40 -11.37 8.33 3.29
CA ASN A 40 -10.57 9.02 4.30
C ASN A 40 -9.96 10.32 3.77
N GLU A 41 -10.65 10.99 2.84
CA GLU A 41 -10.17 12.23 2.26
C GLU A 41 -9.85 13.27 3.36
N GLY A 42 -8.64 13.84 3.30
CA GLY A 42 -8.14 14.82 4.26
C GLY A 42 -7.41 14.27 5.49
N ASN A 43 -7.38 12.94 5.72
CA ASN A 43 -6.63 12.32 6.82
C ASN A 43 -5.17 11.96 6.46
N GLU A 44 -4.61 12.66 5.48
CA GLU A 44 -3.34 12.32 4.86
C GLU A 44 -2.15 12.99 5.55
N THR A 45 -1.08 12.22 5.75
CA THR A 45 0.23 12.75 6.12
C THR A 45 1.03 12.97 4.84
N GLU A 46 2.02 13.87 4.89
CA GLU A 46 2.94 14.12 3.77
C GLU A 46 3.54 12.81 3.22
N SER A 47 3.87 11.87 4.10
CA SER A 47 4.39 10.53 3.76
C SER A 47 3.43 9.62 2.99
N MET A 48 2.14 9.95 2.88
CA MET A 48 1.15 9.22 2.08
C MET A 48 0.92 9.85 0.69
N GLY A 49 1.47 11.04 0.43
CA GLY A 49 1.15 11.84 -0.76
C GLY A 49 1.46 11.12 -2.07
N GLU A 50 2.61 10.47 -2.19
CA GLU A 50 2.98 9.74 -3.42
C GLU A 50 2.12 8.51 -3.65
N ALA A 51 1.78 7.76 -2.60
CA ALA A 51 0.88 6.62 -2.70
C ALA A 51 -0.51 7.06 -3.17
N ARG A 52 -1.01 8.18 -2.63
CA ARG A 52 -2.29 8.75 -3.05
C ARG A 52 -2.26 9.19 -4.51
N LYS A 53 -1.26 9.98 -4.92
CA LYS A 53 -1.10 10.44 -6.31
C LYS A 53 -1.11 9.27 -7.28
N PHE A 54 -0.40 8.19 -6.97
CA PHE A 54 -0.43 6.97 -7.78
C PHE A 54 -1.84 6.38 -7.88
N LEU A 55 -2.48 6.13 -6.73
CA LEU A 55 -3.81 5.51 -6.65
C LEU A 55 -4.91 6.33 -7.33
N GLN A 56 -4.77 7.66 -7.36
CA GLN A 56 -5.71 8.58 -8.02
C GLN A 56 -5.78 8.41 -9.54
N ASN A 57 -4.73 7.90 -10.19
CA ASN A 57 -4.76 7.61 -11.62
C ASN A 57 -5.81 6.53 -11.99
N PHE A 58 -6.25 5.75 -11.01
CA PHE A 58 -7.23 4.69 -11.19
C PHE A 58 -8.63 5.08 -10.71
N VAL A 59 -8.87 6.34 -10.36
CA VAL A 59 -10.20 6.83 -9.99
C VAL A 59 -10.95 7.29 -11.25
N SER A 60 -12.16 6.77 -11.46
CA SER A 60 -13.03 7.18 -12.57
C SER A 60 -13.63 8.57 -12.34
N GLY A 61 -14.20 9.16 -13.39
CA GLY A 61 -14.95 10.42 -13.27
C GLY A 61 -16.18 10.35 -12.33
N SER A 62 -16.63 9.15 -11.94
CA SER A 62 -17.66 8.95 -10.91
C SER A 62 -17.12 8.92 -9.47
N GLY A 63 -15.81 9.14 -9.27
CA GLY A 63 -15.20 9.13 -7.94
C GLY A 63 -15.06 7.72 -7.34
N SER A 64 -14.89 6.70 -8.18
CA SER A 64 -14.78 5.29 -7.77
C SER A 64 -13.58 4.61 -8.42
N TRP A 65 -13.07 3.52 -7.85
CA TRP A 65 -12.03 2.72 -8.50
C TRP A 65 -12.47 2.23 -9.90
N SER A 66 -11.64 2.52 -10.91
CA SER A 66 -11.81 2.09 -12.30
C SER A 66 -10.98 0.84 -12.56
N LYS A 67 -11.62 -0.34 -12.46
CA LYS A 67 -11.00 -1.62 -12.84
C LYS A 67 -10.49 -1.61 -14.29
N GLN A 68 -11.18 -0.90 -15.19
CA GLN A 68 -10.77 -0.80 -16.58
C GLN A 68 -9.47 -0.01 -16.74
N TYR A 69 -9.31 1.11 -16.04
CA TYR A 69 -8.06 1.88 -16.11
C TYR A 69 -6.88 1.07 -15.59
N PHE A 70 -7.06 0.39 -14.46
CA PHE A 70 -6.03 -0.49 -13.93
C PHE A 70 -5.66 -1.62 -14.91
N ARG A 71 -6.66 -2.27 -15.52
CA ARG A 71 -6.44 -3.30 -16.54
C ARG A 71 -5.68 -2.80 -17.75
N ASN A 72 -5.94 -1.57 -18.22
CA ASN A 72 -5.21 -1.00 -19.34
C ASN A 72 -3.72 -0.85 -19.01
N ILE A 73 -3.40 -0.41 -17.80
CA ILE A 73 -2.00 -0.28 -17.35
C ILE A 73 -1.34 -1.67 -17.19
N VAL A 74 -2.07 -2.66 -16.68
CA VAL A 74 -1.58 -4.05 -16.61
C VAL A 74 -1.31 -4.60 -18.02
N ALA A 75 -2.24 -4.43 -18.94
CA ALA A 75 -2.12 -4.90 -20.32
C ALA A 75 -0.90 -4.29 -21.03
N GLU A 76 -0.64 -3.00 -20.82
CA GLU A 76 0.56 -2.33 -21.34
C GLU A 76 1.85 -3.03 -20.87
N ILE A 77 1.92 -3.42 -19.60
CA ILE A 77 3.10 -4.13 -19.05
C ILE A 77 3.19 -5.57 -19.59
N GLU A 78 2.04 -6.22 -19.79
CA GLU A 78 1.93 -7.57 -20.37
C GLU A 78 2.37 -7.63 -21.84
N GLU A 79 2.17 -6.57 -22.62
CA GLU A 79 2.65 -6.47 -24.02
C GLU A 79 4.16 -6.68 -24.13
N TYR A 80 4.91 -6.34 -23.08
CA TYR A 80 6.35 -6.57 -22.98
C TYR A 80 6.73 -7.84 -22.22
N SER A 81 5.75 -8.69 -21.86
CA SER A 81 5.93 -9.92 -21.08
C SER A 81 6.64 -9.71 -19.74
N LEU A 82 6.48 -8.52 -19.13
CA LEU A 82 7.14 -8.17 -17.87
C LEU A 82 6.32 -8.65 -16.66
N ILE A 83 5.00 -8.76 -16.83
CA ILE A 83 4.07 -9.37 -15.88
C ILE A 83 3.10 -10.28 -16.61
N GLU A 84 2.41 -11.13 -15.85
CA GLU A 84 1.30 -11.96 -16.32
C GLU A 84 0.13 -11.81 -15.34
N SER A 85 -1.06 -11.47 -15.83
CA SER A 85 -2.27 -11.41 -15.04
C SER A 85 -3.00 -12.74 -15.02
N GLN A 86 -3.35 -13.19 -13.82
CA GLN A 86 -4.13 -14.40 -13.60
C GLN A 86 -5.58 -13.98 -13.33
N GLU A 87 -6.40 -13.89 -14.38
CA GLU A 87 -7.77 -13.36 -14.27
C GLU A 87 -8.64 -14.12 -13.25
N ALA A 88 -8.48 -15.44 -13.17
CA ALA A 88 -9.27 -16.30 -12.28
C ALA A 88 -9.01 -16.03 -10.79
N SER A 89 -7.76 -15.75 -10.42
CA SER A 89 -7.36 -15.42 -9.05
C SER A 89 -7.32 -13.92 -8.78
N GLY A 90 -7.36 -13.07 -9.81
CA GLY A 90 -7.21 -11.62 -9.68
C GLY A 90 -5.81 -11.23 -9.20
N THR A 91 -4.78 -11.98 -9.59
CA THR A 91 -3.39 -11.76 -9.18
C THR A 91 -2.49 -11.39 -10.36
N LEU A 92 -1.31 -10.87 -10.06
CA LEU A 92 -0.23 -10.62 -11.01
C LEU A 92 0.98 -11.47 -10.63
N ASP A 93 1.64 -12.01 -11.64
CA ASP A 93 2.89 -12.74 -11.53
C ASP A 93 3.99 -12.04 -12.32
N MET A 94 5.19 -12.08 -11.78
CA MET A 94 6.42 -11.62 -12.42
C MET A 94 7.37 -12.80 -12.53
N HIS A 95 7.96 -12.97 -13.72
CA HIS A 95 9.02 -13.95 -13.87
C HIS A 95 10.19 -13.60 -12.91
N PRO A 96 10.78 -14.56 -12.16
CA PRO A 96 11.82 -14.25 -11.16
C PRO A 96 13.01 -13.45 -11.68
N LEU A 97 13.41 -13.68 -12.94
CA LEU A 97 14.50 -12.91 -13.57
C LEU A 97 14.09 -11.47 -13.88
N VAL A 98 12.84 -11.24 -14.33
CA VAL A 98 12.31 -9.90 -14.56
C VAL A 98 12.18 -9.16 -13.23
N HIS A 99 11.72 -9.87 -12.20
CA HIS A 99 11.63 -9.36 -10.84
C HIS A 99 12.98 -8.92 -10.27
N LEU A 100 14.00 -9.77 -10.37
CA LEU A 100 15.35 -9.45 -9.94
C LEU A 100 15.90 -8.23 -10.69
N TRP A 101 15.72 -8.21 -12.01
CA TRP A 101 16.15 -7.10 -12.85
C TRP A 101 15.45 -5.79 -12.46
N CYS A 102 14.11 -5.77 -12.40
CA CYS A 102 13.34 -4.57 -12.02
C CYS A 102 13.75 -4.06 -10.64
N SER A 103 13.95 -4.96 -9.68
CA SER A 103 14.40 -4.63 -8.31
C SER A 103 15.78 -3.98 -8.33
N SER A 104 16.72 -4.50 -9.15
CA SER A 104 18.08 -3.97 -9.26
C SER A 104 18.17 -2.62 -9.98
N THR A 105 17.15 -2.25 -10.74
CA THR A 105 17.09 -1.00 -11.51
C THR A 105 16.19 0.06 -10.88
N LEU A 106 15.72 -0.15 -9.64
CA LEU A 106 14.90 0.84 -8.93
C LEU A 106 15.72 2.13 -8.72
N PRO A 107 15.23 3.30 -9.17
CA PRO A 107 15.95 4.56 -8.98
C PRO A 107 16.09 4.95 -7.50
N ASP A 108 15.07 4.65 -6.70
CA ASP A 108 15.06 4.88 -5.25
C ASP A 108 14.23 3.78 -4.57
N GLU A 109 14.89 2.68 -4.22
CA GLU A 109 14.25 1.52 -3.59
C GLU A 109 13.57 1.87 -2.26
N VAL A 110 14.17 2.75 -1.44
CA VAL A 110 13.63 3.11 -0.12
C VAL A 110 12.32 3.88 -0.29
N THR A 111 12.27 4.85 -1.18
CA THR A 111 11.05 5.61 -1.47
C THR A 111 9.98 4.74 -2.12
N THR A 112 10.35 3.88 -3.07
CA THR A 112 9.40 2.92 -3.69
C THR A 112 8.80 1.99 -2.64
N ARG A 113 9.62 1.43 -1.74
CA ARG A 113 9.17 0.57 -0.64
C ARG A 113 8.27 1.31 0.33
N ALA A 114 8.65 2.51 0.77
CA ALA A 114 7.83 3.31 1.67
C ALA A 114 6.47 3.67 1.03
N CYS A 115 6.47 4.03 -0.25
CA CYS A 115 5.25 4.32 -1.00
C CYS A 115 4.35 3.07 -1.09
N MET A 116 4.90 1.94 -1.52
CA MET A 116 4.15 0.68 -1.60
C MET A 116 3.70 0.19 -0.21
N ALA A 117 4.47 0.44 0.84
CA ALA A 117 4.10 0.11 2.22
C ALA A 117 2.89 0.92 2.70
N ASN A 118 2.76 2.18 2.28
CA ASN A 118 1.53 2.96 2.49
C ASN A 118 0.35 2.35 1.71
N VAL A 119 0.53 2.00 0.43
CA VAL A 119 -0.52 1.35 -0.38
C VAL A 119 -1.02 0.07 0.29
N VAL A 120 -0.11 -0.82 0.70
CA VAL A 120 -0.47 -2.04 1.45
C VAL A 120 -1.16 -1.70 2.77
N GLY A 121 -0.65 -0.73 3.54
CA GLY A 121 -1.24 -0.29 4.80
C GLY A 121 -2.68 0.18 4.67
N MET A 122 -3.00 0.90 3.58
CA MET A 122 -4.35 1.36 3.24
C MET A 122 -5.26 0.21 2.79
N ALA A 123 -4.70 -0.81 2.14
CA ALA A 123 -5.45 -1.95 1.60
C ALA A 123 -5.86 -2.99 2.65
N ILE A 124 -5.17 -3.04 3.79
CA ILE A 124 -5.41 -4.05 4.82
C ILE A 124 -6.70 -3.76 5.57
N ASP A 125 -7.66 -4.65 5.39
CA ASP A 125 -8.82 -4.76 6.27
C ASP A 125 -8.43 -5.56 7.54
N VAL A 126 -8.77 -5.00 8.71
CA VAL A 126 -8.52 -5.58 10.04
C VAL A 126 -9.75 -6.32 10.59
N GLY A 127 -10.84 -6.39 9.83
CA GLY A 127 -12.03 -7.16 10.14
C GLY A 127 -11.78 -8.67 10.21
N PRO A 128 -12.61 -9.42 10.92
CA PRO A 128 -12.45 -10.87 11.09
C PRO A 128 -12.52 -11.62 9.75
N ASP A 129 -13.31 -11.14 8.81
CA ASP A 129 -13.54 -11.79 7.51
C ASP A 129 -12.35 -11.64 6.53
N ALA A 130 -11.43 -10.72 6.81
CA ALA A 130 -10.27 -10.43 5.95
C ALA A 130 -9.05 -11.34 6.23
N TYR A 131 -9.18 -12.33 7.10
CA TYR A 131 -8.10 -13.26 7.49
C TYR A 131 -7.37 -13.91 6.30
N LEU A 132 -8.12 -14.46 5.34
CA LEU A 132 -7.53 -15.16 4.19
C LEU A 132 -6.72 -14.22 3.29
N GLU A 133 -7.21 -13.00 3.09
CA GLU A 133 -6.50 -11.99 2.31
C GLU A 133 -5.23 -11.54 3.02
N ARG A 134 -5.26 -11.35 4.35
CA ARG A 134 -4.06 -11.03 5.13
C ARG A 134 -2.99 -12.12 5.06
N ILE A 135 -3.38 -13.40 5.07
CA ILE A 135 -2.41 -14.50 4.89
C ILE A 135 -1.77 -14.48 3.51
N ARG A 136 -2.55 -14.26 2.44
CA ARG A 136 -2.01 -14.19 1.07
C ARG A 136 -0.97 -13.07 0.93
N MET A 137 -1.15 -11.99 1.69
CA MET A 137 -0.25 -10.83 1.70
C MET A 137 1.08 -11.06 2.43
N ILE A 138 1.21 -12.09 3.27
CA ILE A 138 2.38 -12.23 4.16
C ILE A 138 3.70 -12.36 3.40
N ALA A 139 3.71 -13.08 2.27
CA ALA A 139 4.91 -13.24 1.46
C ALA A 139 5.36 -11.89 0.87
N HIS A 140 4.41 -11.09 0.39
CA HIS A 140 4.66 -9.78 -0.16
C HIS A 140 5.18 -8.81 0.90
N VAL A 141 4.61 -8.85 2.11
CA VAL A 141 5.00 -7.93 3.19
C VAL A 141 6.34 -8.27 3.79
N ASN A 142 6.67 -9.55 3.97
CA ASN A 142 8.01 -9.95 4.41
C ASN A 142 9.08 -9.46 3.43
N MET A 143 8.75 -9.40 2.14
CA MET A 143 9.66 -8.86 1.13
C MET A 143 9.69 -7.34 1.13
N LEU A 144 8.53 -6.69 1.25
CA LEU A 144 8.37 -5.23 1.19
C LEU A 144 8.99 -4.50 2.39
N VAL A 145 8.80 -5.07 3.58
CA VAL A 145 9.12 -4.48 4.88
C VAL A 145 10.17 -5.35 5.59
N PRO A 146 11.45 -5.28 5.15
CA PRO A 146 12.52 -6.04 5.80
C PRO A 146 12.76 -5.56 7.23
N ASP A 147 12.52 -4.28 7.49
CA ASP A 147 12.44 -3.67 8.81
C ASP A 147 11.28 -2.66 8.84
N PHE A 148 10.83 -2.27 10.04
CA PHE A 148 9.65 -1.41 10.19
C PHE A 148 9.88 0.06 9.78
N THR A 149 11.08 0.44 9.32
CA THR A 149 11.40 1.85 9.05
C THR A 149 10.60 2.42 7.88
N VAL A 150 10.25 1.57 6.91
CA VAL A 150 9.43 1.96 5.74
C VAL A 150 7.93 1.97 6.03
N VAL A 151 7.50 1.46 7.20
CA VAL A 151 6.08 1.43 7.58
C VAL A 151 5.69 2.74 8.22
N ASN A 152 4.81 3.47 7.55
CA ASN A 152 4.18 4.63 8.14
C ASN A 152 3.48 4.24 9.44
N SER A 153 3.78 4.99 10.51
CA SER A 153 3.23 4.73 11.85
C SER A 153 1.71 4.69 11.92
N GLN A 154 1.01 5.27 10.93
CA GLN A 154 -0.45 5.19 10.77
C GLN A 154 -0.93 3.76 10.58
N PHE A 155 -0.12 2.92 9.94
CA PHE A 155 -0.49 1.57 9.54
C PHE A 155 0.13 0.49 10.43
N TRP A 156 0.83 0.83 11.51
CA TRP A 156 1.43 -0.17 12.41
C TRP A 156 0.41 -1.19 12.95
N GLY A 157 -0.82 -0.76 13.24
CA GLY A 157 -1.88 -1.65 13.68
C GLY A 157 -2.29 -2.67 12.62
N GLN A 158 -2.45 -2.23 11.37
CA GLN A 158 -2.79 -3.06 10.22
C GLN A 158 -1.70 -4.10 9.94
N TYR A 159 -0.43 -3.66 9.92
CA TYR A 159 0.70 -4.57 9.73
C TYR A 159 0.83 -5.57 10.88
N ALA A 160 0.59 -5.15 12.13
CA ALA A 160 0.62 -6.07 13.28
C ALA A 160 -0.41 -7.20 13.14
N TRP A 161 -1.64 -6.90 12.70
CA TRP A 161 -2.67 -7.92 12.46
C TRP A 161 -2.29 -8.90 11.36
N MET A 162 -1.75 -8.40 10.26
CA MET A 162 -1.31 -9.24 9.17
C MET A 162 -0.15 -10.16 9.55
N TYR A 163 0.85 -9.65 10.30
CA TYR A 163 1.91 -10.49 10.84
C TYR A 163 1.39 -11.54 11.82
N TYR A 164 0.41 -11.19 12.66
CA TYR A 164 -0.21 -12.12 13.59
C TYR A 164 -0.86 -13.30 12.85
N ASP A 165 -1.68 -13.01 11.83
CA ASP A 165 -2.36 -14.03 11.03
C ASP A 165 -1.38 -14.87 10.20
N GLY A 166 -0.27 -14.27 9.76
CA GLY A 166 0.83 -14.96 9.09
C GLY A 166 1.74 -15.77 10.02
N GLY A 167 1.43 -15.85 11.32
CA GLY A 167 2.23 -16.59 12.32
C GLY A 167 3.57 -15.93 12.68
N LYS A 168 3.76 -14.65 12.35
CA LYS A 168 4.95 -13.84 12.60
C LYS A 168 4.81 -13.08 13.93
N PHE A 169 4.69 -13.82 15.02
CA PHE A 169 4.28 -13.26 16.32
C PHE A 169 5.24 -12.21 16.89
N GLU A 170 6.55 -12.38 16.70
CA GLU A 170 7.54 -11.39 17.17
C GLU A 170 7.40 -10.05 16.43
N GLN A 171 7.25 -10.10 15.11
CA GLN A 171 7.01 -8.91 14.30
C GLN A 171 5.67 -8.24 14.67
N ALA A 172 4.62 -9.05 14.84
CA ALA A 172 3.30 -8.58 15.23
C ALA A 172 3.35 -7.86 16.59
N LYS A 173 4.03 -8.46 17.57
CA LYS A 173 4.21 -7.88 18.90
C LYS A 173 4.97 -6.55 18.83
N GLY A 174 6.10 -6.50 18.12
CA GLY A 174 6.89 -5.28 17.99
C GLY A 174 6.09 -4.11 17.42
N LEU A 175 5.36 -4.33 16.32
CA LEU A 175 4.49 -3.29 15.75
C LEU A 175 3.29 -2.94 16.63
N ARG A 176 2.73 -3.91 17.36
CA ARG A 176 1.63 -3.66 18.28
C ARG A 176 2.06 -2.77 19.45
N GLU A 177 3.24 -3.01 20.01
CA GLU A 177 3.81 -2.19 21.07
C GLU A 177 4.06 -0.75 20.59
N LEU A 178 4.65 -0.58 19.41
CA LEU A 178 4.85 0.73 18.78
C LEU A 178 3.51 1.46 18.55
N HIS A 179 2.50 0.76 18.04
CA HIS A 179 1.17 1.31 17.82
C HIS A 179 0.50 1.79 19.12
N LEU A 180 0.56 0.97 20.18
CA LEU A 180 0.00 1.31 21.48
C LEU A 180 0.73 2.48 22.14
N GLN A 181 2.07 2.54 22.01
CA GLN A 181 2.84 3.66 22.51
C GLN A 181 2.45 4.96 21.80
N ARG A 182 2.32 4.94 20.47
CA ARG A 182 1.84 6.10 19.71
C ARG A 182 0.45 6.55 20.16
N GLN A 183 -0.50 5.62 20.35
CA GLN A 183 -1.83 5.95 20.85
C GLN A 183 -1.78 6.59 22.23
N ARG A 184 -0.94 6.06 23.14
CA ARG A 184 -0.73 6.64 24.46
C ARG A 184 -0.17 8.06 24.37
N ASP A 185 0.81 8.31 23.49
CA ASP A 185 1.41 9.63 23.32
C ASP A 185 0.40 10.65 22.77
N LEU A 186 -0.45 10.23 21.83
CA LEU A 186 -1.53 11.07 21.31
C LEU A 186 -2.57 11.39 22.39
N LEU A 187 -2.97 10.40 23.19
CA LEU A 187 -3.91 10.59 24.30
C LEU A 187 -3.31 11.43 25.43
N GLY A 188 -2.01 11.29 25.72
CA GLY A 188 -1.30 12.12 26.69
C GLY A 188 -1.18 13.59 26.27
N LYS A 189 -1.15 13.85 24.94
CA LYS A 189 -1.17 15.19 24.35
C LYS A 189 -2.58 15.76 24.18
N TRP A 190 -3.62 14.93 24.30
CA TRP A 190 -5.02 15.34 24.14
C TRP A 190 -5.45 16.51 25.04
N PRO A 191 -5.09 16.56 26.35
CA PRO A 191 -5.42 17.71 27.21
C PRO A 191 -4.80 19.02 26.74
N THR A 192 -3.63 18.98 26.08
CA THR A 192 -2.91 20.16 25.58
C THR A 192 -3.32 20.59 24.17
N LEU A 193 -4.00 19.74 23.40
CA LEU A 193 -4.48 20.04 22.04
C LEU A 193 -5.89 20.68 22.02
N GLN A 194 -6.65 20.57 23.12
CA GLN A 194 -8.00 21.16 23.26
C GLN A 194 -8.08 22.68 22.96
N PRO A 195 -7.15 23.55 23.41
CA PRO A 195 -7.25 24.99 23.15
C PRO A 195 -7.06 25.36 21.67
N HIS A 196 -6.40 24.51 20.89
CA HIS A 196 -6.10 24.76 19.47
C HIS A 196 -7.18 24.22 18.52
N MET A 197 -7.98 23.23 18.96
CA MET A 197 -9.10 22.69 18.19
C MET A 197 -10.40 23.51 18.35
N GLY A 198 -10.52 24.31 19.42
CA GLY A 198 -11.66 25.20 19.65
C GLY A 198 -11.81 26.36 18.65
N ASN A 199 -10.79 26.63 17.81
CA ASN A 199 -10.85 27.69 16.80
C ASN A 199 -11.45 27.25 15.45
N TRP A 200 -11.79 25.97 15.28
CA TRP A 200 -12.34 25.44 14.02
C TRP A 200 -13.88 25.37 13.96
N VAL A 201 -14.57 25.67 15.07
CA VAL A 201 -16.05 25.61 15.15
C VAL A 201 -16.69 27.02 15.03
N GLY A 202 -15.91 28.05 14.69
CA GLY A 202 -16.32 29.45 14.73
C GLY A 202 -16.52 30.17 13.40
N THR A 203 -16.36 29.52 12.24
CA THR A 203 -16.43 30.18 10.92
C THR A 203 -17.43 29.53 9.97
N GLU A 204 -18.64 29.27 10.46
CA GLU A 204 -19.84 29.19 9.60
C GLU A 204 -20.97 29.97 10.27
N ARG A 205 -21.17 31.20 9.78
CA ARG A 205 -22.42 31.96 9.88
C ARG A 205 -22.72 32.56 8.52
#